data_AF-A0A2C6L7Y8-F1
#
_entry.id   AF-A0A2C6L7Y8-F1
#
_cell.length_a   1.000
_cell.length_b   1.000
_cell.length_c   1.000
_cell.angle_alpha   90.00
_cell.angle_beta   90.00
_cell.angle_gamma   90.00
#
_symmetry.space_group_name_H-M   'P 1'
#
loop_
_entity.id
_entity.type
_entity.pdbx_description
1 polymer ?
#
loop_
_entity_poly.entity_id
_entity_poly.type
_entity_poly.pdbx_seq_one_letter_code
_entity_poly.pdbx_strand_id
1 'polypeptide(L)'
;MEPLPDPLHDRVVSSVQPPPAQPLKNSLLFPKGHQNPPDWQELRSHLQREGRLTKEDCLDLIKAVTELTSNEPNLLRLNDPVTVVGDIHGQFYDLLKLLDVGGDPDNTQYLFLGDYVDRGSFSIEVLLLLYAIKLNHPTRIWLLRGNHECRQMTSFFNFRDECECKYDMAVYFAFMEAFDALPLAAVINGKFLALHGGLSPELKVLSQIGGVNRFQEPPRGGLFCDLLWADPVDESKDDSTQTPEESFTPNDVRGCSFFFGYSAASHFLDRNGLLSVLRAHEAQLEGYKMHQTNQKTGFPT
;
A
#
# COMPACT_ATOMS: atom_id res chain seq x y z
N MET A 1 -28.55 -8.16 8.76
CA MET A 1 -28.58 -6.89 7.97
C MET A 1 -29.67 -7.02 6.94
N GLU A 2 -30.54 -6.02 6.81
CA GLU A 2 -31.70 -6.10 5.91
C GLU A 2 -31.31 -5.65 4.49
N PRO A 3 -31.66 -6.41 3.44
CA PRO A 3 -31.43 -6.00 2.06
C PRO A 3 -32.32 -4.80 1.70
N LEU A 4 -32.00 -4.11 0.60
CA LEU A 4 -32.92 -3.10 0.05
C LEU A 4 -34.29 -3.75 -0.15
N PRO A 5 -35.36 -3.19 0.42
CA PRO A 5 -36.70 -3.70 0.14
C PRO A 5 -36.93 -3.59 -1.37
N ASP A 6 -37.50 -4.64 -1.95
CA ASP A 6 -38.06 -4.63 -3.29
C ASP A 6 -39.58 -4.44 -3.14
N PRO A 7 -40.06 -3.22 -2.86
CA PRO A 7 -41.47 -2.98 -2.54
C PRO A 7 -42.40 -3.25 -3.74
N LEU A 8 -41.86 -3.30 -4.95
CA LEU A 8 -42.61 -3.52 -6.19
C LEU A 8 -42.55 -4.97 -6.65
N HIS A 9 -41.67 -5.79 -6.07
CA HIS A 9 -41.41 -7.18 -6.48
C HIS A 9 -41.13 -7.31 -7.99
N ASP A 10 -40.53 -6.28 -8.59
CA ASP A 10 -40.32 -6.15 -10.03
C ASP A 10 -38.87 -6.37 -10.46
N ARG A 11 -38.00 -6.76 -9.52
CA ARG A 11 -36.60 -7.06 -9.80
C ARG A 11 -36.44 -8.24 -10.76
N VAL A 12 -36.04 -7.93 -11.99
CA VAL A 12 -35.92 -8.89 -13.10
C VAL A 12 -34.96 -10.04 -12.81
N VAL A 13 -33.81 -9.75 -12.16
CA VAL A 13 -32.77 -10.75 -11.85
C VAL A 13 -32.70 -10.97 -10.34
N SER A 14 -33.62 -11.76 -9.81
CA SER A 14 -33.72 -12.06 -8.37
C SER A 14 -32.57 -12.91 -7.82
N SER A 15 -31.80 -13.58 -8.69
CA SER A 15 -30.65 -14.41 -8.29
C SER A 15 -29.43 -13.62 -7.85
N VAL A 16 -29.27 -12.38 -8.32
CA VAL A 16 -28.17 -11.50 -7.90
C VAL A 16 -28.51 -10.97 -6.50
N GLN A 17 -27.63 -11.12 -5.52
CA GLN A 17 -27.89 -10.58 -4.19
C GLN A 17 -27.80 -9.03 -4.23
N PRO A 18 -28.77 -8.29 -3.67
CA PRO A 18 -28.67 -6.84 -3.61
C PRO A 18 -27.67 -6.42 -2.51
N PRO A 19 -27.01 -5.25 -2.65
CA PRO A 19 -26.16 -4.73 -1.59
C PRO A 19 -26.99 -4.37 -0.32
N PRO A 20 -26.36 -4.31 0.86
CA PRO A 20 -27.00 -3.84 2.08
C PRO A 20 -27.60 -2.44 1.90
N ALA A 21 -28.85 -2.27 2.34
CA ALA A 21 -29.55 -0.98 2.25
C ALA A 21 -29.02 0.07 3.22
N GLN A 22 -28.48 -0.39 4.34
CA GLN A 22 -28.10 0.43 5.47
C GLN A 22 -26.60 0.28 5.73
N PRO A 23 -25.96 1.36 6.21
CA PRO A 23 -24.59 1.27 6.69
C PRO A 23 -24.41 0.20 7.78
N LEU A 24 -23.18 -0.28 7.97
CA LEU A 24 -22.86 -1.18 9.07
C LEU A 24 -23.19 -0.48 10.39
N LYS A 25 -23.96 -1.17 11.24
CA LYS A 25 -24.33 -0.60 12.54
C LYS A 25 -23.08 -0.41 13.38
N ASN A 26 -22.96 0.76 14.00
CA ASN A 26 -21.88 1.08 14.90
C ASN A 26 -21.68 0.02 16.02
N SER A 27 -22.77 -0.51 16.58
CA SER A 27 -22.71 -1.56 17.61
C SER A 27 -22.11 -2.89 17.12
N LEU A 28 -22.07 -3.13 15.81
CA LEU A 28 -21.41 -4.28 15.18
C LEU A 28 -19.98 -3.95 14.79
N LEU A 29 -19.72 -2.73 14.32
CA LEU A 29 -18.37 -2.29 13.98
C LEU A 29 -17.49 -2.11 15.22
N PHE A 30 -18.03 -1.53 16.30
CA PHE A 30 -17.33 -1.28 17.56
C PHE A 30 -18.07 -1.94 18.72
N PRO A 31 -18.09 -3.29 18.81
CA PRO A 31 -18.84 -3.99 19.85
C PRO A 31 -18.31 -3.71 21.27
N LYS A 32 -17.06 -3.24 21.38
CA LYS A 32 -16.40 -2.83 22.63
C LYS A 32 -16.34 -1.30 22.79
N GLY A 33 -17.03 -0.54 21.94
CA GLY A 33 -16.98 0.93 21.90
C GLY A 33 -15.81 1.51 21.11
N HIS A 34 -15.95 2.76 20.67
CA HIS A 34 -15.06 3.47 19.73
C HIS A 34 -13.59 3.64 20.17
N GLN A 35 -13.31 3.49 21.46
CA GLN A 35 -11.93 3.55 21.97
C GLN A 35 -11.14 2.26 21.69
N ASN A 36 -11.82 1.20 21.25
CA ASN A 36 -11.21 -0.08 20.90
C ASN A 36 -11.16 -0.24 19.38
N PRO A 37 -10.23 -1.07 18.85
CA PRO A 37 -10.22 -1.42 17.44
C PRO A 37 -11.58 -1.94 16.95
N PRO A 38 -11.94 -1.68 15.68
CA PRO A 38 -13.17 -2.19 15.09
C PRO A 38 -13.13 -3.72 14.94
N ASP A 39 -14.29 -4.35 14.86
CA ASP A 39 -14.43 -5.73 14.41
C ASP A 39 -14.16 -5.80 12.90
N TRP A 40 -12.93 -6.16 12.53
CA TRP A 40 -12.49 -6.16 11.14
C TRP A 40 -13.13 -7.31 10.34
N GLN A 41 -13.54 -8.40 10.99
CA GLN A 41 -14.23 -9.51 10.35
C GLN A 41 -15.67 -9.13 9.97
N GLU A 42 -16.39 -8.43 10.85
CA GLU A 42 -17.71 -7.91 10.51
C GLU A 42 -17.64 -6.80 9.44
N LEU A 43 -16.62 -5.95 9.50
CA LEU A 43 -16.36 -5.00 8.43
C LEU A 43 -16.13 -5.72 7.10
N ARG A 44 -15.25 -6.73 7.06
CA ARG A 44 -14.99 -7.56 5.87
C ARG A 44 -16.28 -8.13 5.29
N SER A 45 -17.12 -8.75 6.13
CA SER A 45 -18.39 -9.34 5.74
C SER A 45 -19.39 -8.34 5.16
N HIS A 46 -19.36 -7.10 5.63
CA HIS A 46 -20.21 -6.02 5.12
C HIS A 46 -19.70 -5.46 3.79
N LEU A 47 -18.40 -5.16 3.71
CA LEU A 47 -17.76 -4.64 2.50
C LEU A 47 -17.81 -5.64 1.33
N GLN A 48 -17.71 -6.95 1.60
CA GLN A 48 -17.84 -8.01 0.58
C GLN A 48 -19.21 -8.03 -0.10
N ARG A 49 -20.23 -7.45 0.52
CA ARG A 49 -21.57 -7.30 -0.06
C ARG A 49 -21.80 -5.88 -0.58
N GLU A 50 -20.73 -5.10 -0.78
CA GLU A 50 -20.76 -3.70 -1.21
C GLU A 50 -21.50 -2.78 -0.21
N GLY A 51 -21.55 -3.19 1.06
CA GLY A 51 -22.06 -2.37 2.14
C GLY A 51 -21.11 -1.23 2.48
N ARG A 52 -21.66 -0.12 3.01
CA ARG A 52 -20.87 1.08 3.40
C ARG A 52 -20.86 1.27 4.90
N LEU A 53 -19.91 2.08 5.39
CA LEU A 53 -19.96 2.64 6.73
C LEU A 53 -20.79 3.92 6.74
N THR A 54 -21.14 4.41 7.93
CA THR A 54 -21.55 5.81 8.04
C THR A 54 -20.35 6.71 7.74
N LYS A 55 -20.59 7.95 7.33
CA LYS A 55 -19.51 8.91 7.11
C LYS A 55 -18.68 9.14 8.40
N GLU A 56 -19.35 9.21 9.54
CA GLU A 56 -18.71 9.41 10.85
C GLU A 56 -17.78 8.24 11.19
N ASP A 57 -18.28 6.99 11.11
CA ASP A 57 -17.46 5.79 11.37
C ASP A 57 -16.26 5.69 10.41
N CYS A 58 -16.45 6.07 9.14
CA CYS A 58 -15.38 6.09 8.13
C CYS A 58 -14.29 7.09 8.51
N LEU A 59 -14.67 8.33 8.86
CA LEU A 59 -13.72 9.38 9.25
C LEU A 59 -12.98 9.02 10.55
N ASP A 60 -13.68 8.45 11.54
CA ASP A 60 -13.07 8.01 12.79
C ASP A 60 -12.04 6.91 12.58
N LEU A 61 -12.34 5.94 11.69
CA LEU A 61 -11.39 4.89 11.34
C LEU A 61 -10.14 5.45 10.66
N ILE A 62 -10.31 6.34 9.68
CA ILE A 62 -9.21 7.00 8.98
C ILE A 62 -8.34 7.76 9.97
N LYS A 63 -8.96 8.57 10.85
CA LYS A 63 -8.25 9.35 11.87
C LYS A 63 -7.43 8.45 12.81
N ALA A 64 -8.02 7.37 13.31
CA ALA A 64 -7.32 6.45 14.22
C ALA A 64 -6.08 5.83 13.57
N VAL A 65 -6.16 5.45 12.29
CA VAL A 65 -4.98 4.95 11.56
C VAL A 65 -3.96 6.05 11.29
N THR A 66 -4.39 7.25 10.91
CA THR A 66 -3.48 8.40 10.72
C THR A 66 -2.70 8.70 11.99
N GLU A 67 -3.35 8.71 13.16
CA GLU A 67 -2.68 8.91 14.45
C GLU A 67 -1.66 7.80 14.73
N LEU A 68 -2.01 6.54 14.45
CA LEU A 68 -1.11 5.40 14.62
C LEU A 68 0.11 5.51 13.70
N THR A 69 -0.09 5.64 12.39
CA THR A 69 0.99 5.65 11.39
C THR A 69 1.86 6.91 11.49
N SER A 70 1.32 8.02 12.00
CA SER A 70 2.11 9.23 12.29
C SER A 70 3.18 8.98 13.36
N ASN A 71 2.95 8.04 14.28
CA ASN A 71 3.92 7.65 15.30
C ASN A 71 4.93 6.59 14.81
N GLU A 72 4.77 6.06 13.60
CA GLU A 72 5.72 5.13 12.99
C GLU A 72 6.90 5.89 12.33
N PRO A 73 8.12 5.31 12.33
CA PRO A 73 9.26 5.92 11.64
C PRO A 73 9.12 5.76 10.11
N ASN A 74 9.82 6.59 9.34
CA ASN A 74 9.87 6.44 7.88
C ASN A 74 10.41 5.06 7.45
N LEU A 75 11.38 4.54 8.20
CA LEU A 75 12.02 3.25 7.98
C LEU A 75 11.64 2.29 9.10
N LEU A 76 10.69 1.40 8.81
CA LEU A 76 10.26 0.35 9.72
C LEU A 76 11.34 -0.71 9.89
N ARG A 77 11.35 -1.41 11.03
CA ARG A 77 12.24 -2.55 11.29
C ARG A 77 11.41 -3.74 11.72
N LEU A 78 11.40 -4.79 10.89
CA LEU A 78 10.50 -5.92 11.01
C LEU A 78 11.29 -7.21 11.22
N ASN A 79 10.71 -8.16 11.96
CA ASN A 79 11.25 -9.51 12.11
C ASN A 79 10.49 -10.49 11.20
N ASP A 80 11.15 -11.56 10.80
CA ASP A 80 10.50 -12.68 10.11
C ASP A 80 9.69 -13.55 11.09
N PRO A 81 8.74 -14.37 10.60
CA PRO A 81 8.23 -14.45 9.22
C PRO A 81 7.25 -13.31 8.88
N VAL A 82 7.33 -12.76 7.65
CA VAL A 82 6.40 -11.72 7.15
C VAL A 82 5.96 -12.03 5.72
N THR A 83 4.67 -11.85 5.45
CA THR A 83 4.10 -11.89 4.09
C THR A 83 4.20 -10.48 3.49
N VAL A 84 4.95 -10.35 2.39
CA VAL A 84 5.13 -9.07 1.68
C VAL A 84 4.19 -9.01 0.48
N VAL A 85 3.47 -7.90 0.33
CA VAL A 85 2.40 -7.72 -0.65
C VAL A 85 2.63 -6.47 -1.47
N GLY A 86 2.57 -6.59 -2.80
CA GLY A 86 2.67 -5.46 -3.73
C GLY A 86 1.32 -4.74 -3.95
N ASP A 87 1.18 -4.14 -5.13
CA ASP A 87 0.05 -3.28 -5.52
C ASP A 87 -1.31 -4.01 -5.40
N ILE A 88 -2.34 -3.27 -4.93
CA ILE A 88 -3.72 -3.77 -4.78
C ILE A 88 -4.69 -3.05 -5.72
N HIS A 89 -4.49 -1.75 -5.96
CA HIS A 89 -5.25 -0.94 -6.92
C HIS A 89 -6.77 -1.11 -6.87
N GLY A 90 -7.36 -0.98 -5.67
CA GLY A 90 -8.80 -1.04 -5.47
C GLY A 90 -9.46 -2.37 -5.87
N GLN A 91 -8.68 -3.45 -5.98
CA GLN A 91 -9.19 -4.80 -6.26
C GLN A 91 -9.60 -5.51 -4.96
N PHE A 92 -10.66 -5.03 -4.32
CA PHE A 92 -11.08 -5.50 -3.00
C PHE A 92 -11.34 -7.01 -2.90
N TYR A 93 -11.98 -7.60 -3.91
CA TYR A 93 -12.27 -9.04 -3.90
C TYR A 93 -11.01 -9.89 -4.05
N ASP A 94 -9.99 -9.39 -4.76
CA ASP A 94 -8.69 -10.05 -4.86
C ASP A 94 -7.89 -9.88 -3.57
N LEU A 95 -8.01 -8.75 -2.87
CA LEU A 95 -7.47 -8.58 -1.51
C LEU A 95 -8.06 -9.63 -0.54
N LEU A 96 -9.36 -9.91 -0.61
CA LEU A 96 -9.95 -10.97 0.21
C LEU A 96 -9.30 -12.33 -0.10
N LYS A 97 -9.10 -12.62 -1.39
CA LYS A 97 -8.42 -13.85 -1.80
C LYS A 97 -6.97 -13.89 -1.35
N LEU A 98 -6.27 -12.75 -1.38
CA LEU A 98 -4.90 -12.61 -0.90
C LEU A 98 -4.80 -12.93 0.60
N LEU A 99 -5.71 -12.42 1.41
CA LEU A 99 -5.75 -12.73 2.84
C LEU A 99 -6.06 -14.22 3.11
N ASP A 100 -6.94 -14.82 2.31
CA ASP A 100 -7.25 -16.25 2.43
C ASP A 100 -6.05 -17.16 2.08
N VAL A 101 -5.16 -16.71 1.19
CA VAL A 101 -3.97 -17.48 0.75
C VAL A 101 -2.72 -17.15 1.59
N GLY A 102 -2.52 -15.88 1.93
CA GLY A 102 -1.36 -15.40 2.67
C GLY A 102 -1.39 -15.70 4.18
N GLY A 103 -2.58 -16.04 4.70
CA GLY A 103 -2.79 -16.42 6.10
C GLY A 103 -3.61 -15.40 6.90
N ASP A 104 -4.24 -15.88 7.96
CA ASP A 104 -5.10 -15.05 8.80
C ASP A 104 -4.32 -13.89 9.45
N PRO A 105 -4.72 -12.61 9.28
CA PRO A 105 -4.09 -11.47 9.95
C PRO A 105 -4.00 -11.58 11.48
N ASP A 106 -4.87 -12.38 12.12
CA ASP A 106 -4.79 -12.64 13.57
C ASP A 106 -3.52 -13.41 13.95
N ASN A 107 -2.88 -14.11 13.00
CA ASN A 107 -1.73 -15.00 13.23
C ASN A 107 -0.54 -14.73 12.29
N THR A 108 -0.71 -13.93 11.25
CA THR A 108 0.30 -13.67 10.22
C THR A 108 0.74 -12.21 10.21
N GLN A 109 2.04 -11.98 10.06
CA GLN A 109 2.58 -10.63 9.86
C GLN A 109 2.50 -10.23 8.38
N TYR A 110 2.11 -8.99 8.10
CA TYR A 110 2.00 -8.46 6.75
C TYR A 110 2.73 -7.13 6.59
N LEU A 111 3.45 -7.00 5.47
CA LEU A 111 3.94 -5.73 4.96
C LEU A 111 3.34 -5.48 3.58
N PHE A 112 2.53 -4.43 3.44
CA PHE A 112 2.03 -3.96 2.16
C PHE A 112 2.92 -2.82 1.64
N LEU A 113 3.28 -2.87 0.36
CA LEU A 113 4.27 -1.98 -0.23
C LEU A 113 3.69 -0.67 -0.78
N GLY A 114 2.37 -0.54 -0.88
CA GLY A 114 1.70 0.67 -1.39
C GLY A 114 0.67 0.37 -2.47
N ASP A 115 0.19 1.42 -3.13
CA ASP A 115 -0.75 1.37 -4.25
C ASP A 115 -2.03 0.59 -3.91
N TYR A 116 -2.70 1.06 -2.87
CA TYR A 116 -3.99 0.54 -2.40
C TYR A 116 -5.15 0.99 -3.29
N VAL A 117 -5.00 2.17 -3.90
CA VAL A 117 -6.09 2.90 -4.56
C VAL A 117 -5.88 3.05 -6.06
N ASP A 118 -6.89 3.64 -6.69
CA ASP A 118 -7.02 3.90 -8.12
C ASP A 118 -7.13 2.63 -8.98
N ARG A 119 -7.56 2.83 -10.23
CA ARG A 119 -7.74 1.81 -11.29
C ARG A 119 -8.92 0.88 -11.02
N GLY A 120 -8.94 0.20 -9.88
CA GLY A 120 -10.09 -0.55 -9.39
C GLY A 120 -11.19 0.38 -8.84
N SER A 121 -12.39 -0.16 -8.65
CA SER A 121 -13.56 0.60 -8.18
C SER A 121 -13.90 0.38 -6.69
N PHE A 122 -13.02 -0.32 -5.96
CA PHE A 122 -13.21 -0.67 -4.55
C PHE A 122 -12.03 -0.23 -3.68
N SER A 123 -11.43 0.92 -3.99
CA SER A 123 -10.28 1.47 -3.28
C SER A 123 -10.62 1.83 -1.83
N ILE A 124 -11.81 2.39 -1.58
CA ILE A 124 -12.23 2.74 -0.22
C ILE A 124 -12.39 1.47 0.62
N GLU A 125 -12.98 0.41 0.06
CA GLU A 125 -13.17 -0.86 0.75
C GLU A 125 -11.83 -1.53 1.08
N VAL A 126 -10.85 -1.47 0.16
CA VAL A 126 -9.47 -1.91 0.41
C VAL A 126 -8.89 -1.18 1.62
N LEU A 127 -8.93 0.15 1.63
CA LEU A 127 -8.36 0.94 2.72
C LEU A 127 -9.08 0.70 4.04
N LEU A 128 -10.42 0.71 4.06
CA LEU A 128 -11.19 0.50 5.28
C LEU A 128 -10.87 -0.86 5.92
N LEU A 129 -10.76 -1.93 5.11
CA LEU A 129 -10.40 -3.24 5.63
C LEU A 129 -8.96 -3.27 6.16
N LEU A 130 -7.98 -2.77 5.38
CA LEU A 130 -6.58 -2.73 5.80
C LEU A 130 -6.38 -1.87 7.05
N TYR A 131 -7.10 -0.76 7.17
CA TYR A 131 -7.04 0.15 8.31
C TYR A 131 -7.62 -0.51 9.57
N ALA A 132 -8.76 -1.20 9.45
CA ALA A 132 -9.33 -1.97 10.56
C ALA A 132 -8.37 -3.08 11.04
N ILE A 133 -7.76 -3.82 10.11
CA ILE A 133 -6.76 -4.85 10.42
C ILE A 133 -5.52 -4.23 11.09
N LYS A 134 -5.02 -3.11 10.58
CA LYS A 134 -3.88 -2.36 11.15
C LYS A 134 -4.14 -1.93 12.60
N LEU A 135 -5.33 -1.41 12.90
CA LEU A 135 -5.70 -1.01 14.26
C LEU A 135 -5.79 -2.20 15.23
N ASN A 136 -6.20 -3.37 14.75
CA ASN A 136 -6.24 -4.58 15.56
C ASN A 136 -4.83 -5.15 15.81
N HIS A 137 -3.89 -4.95 14.87
CA HIS A 137 -2.57 -5.55 14.91
C HIS A 137 -1.43 -4.57 14.56
N PRO A 138 -1.26 -3.48 15.34
CA PRO A 138 -0.32 -2.40 15.04
C PRO A 138 1.12 -2.85 14.88
N THR A 139 1.51 -3.93 15.56
CA THR A 139 2.88 -4.47 15.58
C THR A 139 3.07 -5.71 14.69
N ARG A 140 2.10 -6.02 13.82
CA ARG A 140 2.18 -7.17 12.88
C ARG A 140 1.76 -6.82 11.47
N ILE A 141 1.02 -5.73 11.30
CA ILE A 141 0.50 -5.27 10.01
C ILE A 141 1.11 -3.91 9.74
N TRP A 142 1.77 -3.75 8.60
CA TRP A 142 2.42 -2.51 8.19
C TRP A 142 2.02 -2.12 6.79
N LEU A 143 1.80 -0.83 6.60
CA LEU A 143 1.35 -0.23 5.35
C LEU A 143 2.39 0.80 4.94
N LEU A 144 3.07 0.59 3.81
CA LEU A 144 3.95 1.59 3.22
C LEU A 144 3.16 2.50 2.27
N ARG A 145 3.74 3.65 1.94
CA ARG A 145 3.21 4.57 0.94
C ARG A 145 3.64 4.11 -0.45
N GLY A 146 2.69 3.98 -1.37
CA GLY A 146 2.93 3.86 -2.81
C GLY A 146 2.82 5.21 -3.51
N ASN A 147 3.03 5.20 -4.83
CA ASN A 147 2.97 6.43 -5.62
C ASN A 147 1.53 6.90 -5.86
N HIS A 148 0.55 6.00 -5.75
CA HIS A 148 -0.88 6.34 -5.83
C HIS A 148 -1.46 6.92 -4.55
N GLU A 149 -0.80 6.80 -3.41
CA GLU A 149 -1.21 7.44 -2.15
C GLU A 149 -0.82 8.93 -2.11
N CYS A 150 -1.26 9.69 -3.14
CA CYS A 150 -1.01 11.12 -3.27
C CYS A 150 -2.11 11.84 -4.04
N ARG A 151 -2.25 13.15 -3.79
CA ARG A 151 -3.31 13.99 -4.35
C ARG A 151 -3.20 14.07 -5.88
N GLN A 152 -1.99 14.09 -6.41
CA GLN A 152 -1.76 14.16 -7.86
C GLN A 152 -2.32 12.94 -8.59
N MET A 153 -2.08 11.73 -8.08
CA MET A 153 -2.56 10.50 -8.73
C MET A 153 -4.06 10.33 -8.53
N THR A 154 -4.55 10.46 -7.30
CA THR A 154 -5.96 10.18 -6.97
C THR A 154 -6.94 11.18 -7.57
N SER A 155 -6.48 12.40 -7.91
CA SER A 155 -7.28 13.39 -8.65
C SER A 155 -7.21 13.23 -10.17
N PHE A 156 -6.22 12.52 -10.69
CA PHE A 156 -6.09 12.20 -12.10
C PHE A 156 -6.81 10.90 -12.46
N PHE A 157 -6.73 9.91 -11.60
CA PHE A 157 -7.46 8.64 -11.70
C PHE A 157 -8.82 8.74 -11.00
N ASN A 158 -9.31 7.67 -10.39
CA ASN A 158 -10.70 7.54 -9.98
C ASN A 158 -10.92 7.55 -8.46
N PHE A 159 -9.89 7.56 -7.61
CA PHE A 159 -10.11 7.50 -6.17
C PHE A 159 -10.84 8.73 -5.61
N ARG A 160 -10.56 9.92 -6.14
CA ARG A 160 -11.29 11.14 -5.76
C ARG A 160 -12.78 11.02 -6.07
N ASP A 161 -13.12 10.60 -7.29
CA ASP A 161 -14.51 10.42 -7.74
C ASP A 161 -15.19 9.29 -6.97
N GLU A 162 -14.46 8.22 -6.62
CA GLU A 162 -14.94 7.14 -5.76
C GLU A 162 -15.34 7.66 -4.38
N CYS A 163 -14.52 8.51 -3.76
CA CYS A 163 -14.82 9.15 -2.48
C CYS A 163 -16.05 10.05 -2.58
N GLU A 164 -16.14 10.89 -3.61
CA GLU A 164 -17.28 11.78 -3.82
C GLU A 164 -18.58 11.01 -4.07
N CYS A 165 -18.52 9.89 -4.78
CA CYS A 165 -19.69 9.05 -5.07
C CYS A 165 -20.16 8.21 -3.87
N LYS A 166 -19.23 7.61 -3.12
CA LYS A 166 -19.57 6.71 -2.02
C LYS A 166 -19.84 7.44 -0.70
N TYR A 167 -19.16 8.58 -0.49
CA TYR A 167 -19.23 9.43 0.69
C TYR A 167 -19.29 10.90 0.28
N ASP A 168 -18.20 11.65 0.45
CA ASP A 168 -18.03 13.03 -0.01
C ASP A 168 -16.55 13.46 0.01
N MET A 169 -16.29 14.72 -0.36
CA MET A 169 -14.95 15.29 -0.38
C MET A 169 -14.27 15.37 0.99
N ALA A 170 -15.01 15.37 2.11
CA ALA A 170 -14.39 15.38 3.43
C ALA A 170 -13.67 14.05 3.70
N VAL A 171 -14.25 12.94 3.26
CA VAL A 171 -13.60 11.61 3.32
C VAL A 171 -12.36 11.56 2.43
N TYR A 172 -12.42 12.13 1.23
CA TYR A 172 -11.23 12.23 0.36
C TYR A 172 -10.08 12.97 1.05
N PHE A 173 -10.33 14.15 1.62
CA PHE A 173 -9.29 14.92 2.31
C PHE A 173 -8.73 14.19 3.54
N ALA A 174 -9.57 13.46 4.29
CA ALA A 174 -9.11 12.63 5.40
C ALA A 174 -8.16 11.52 4.93
N PHE A 175 -8.45 10.86 3.80
CA PHE A 175 -7.52 9.89 3.20
C PHE A 175 -6.21 10.55 2.76
N MET A 176 -6.25 11.76 2.20
CA MET A 176 -5.03 12.49 1.82
C MET A 176 -4.13 12.78 3.03
N GLU A 177 -4.70 13.08 4.19
CA GLU A 177 -3.94 13.24 5.44
C GLU A 177 -3.38 11.89 5.93
N ALA A 178 -4.18 10.81 5.85
CA ALA A 178 -3.72 9.47 6.21
C ALA A 178 -2.55 9.01 5.34
N PHE A 179 -2.59 9.29 4.04
CA PHE A 179 -1.52 8.95 3.10
C PHE A 179 -0.21 9.68 3.41
N ASP A 180 -0.28 10.92 3.88
CA ASP A 180 0.91 11.68 4.29
C ASP A 180 1.60 11.09 5.52
N ALA A 181 0.88 10.32 6.34
CA ALA A 181 1.41 9.67 7.52
C ALA A 181 2.06 8.30 7.26
N LEU A 182 1.82 7.68 6.09
CA LEU A 182 2.31 6.33 5.76
C LEU A 182 3.85 6.26 5.70
N PRO A 183 4.50 5.30 6.38
CA PRO A 183 5.93 5.02 6.24
C PRO A 183 6.39 4.79 4.80
N LEU A 184 7.68 5.01 4.54
CA LEU A 184 8.24 4.98 3.17
C LEU A 184 8.95 3.68 2.83
N ALA A 185 9.51 3.00 3.84
CA ALA A 185 10.25 1.77 3.64
C ALA A 185 10.25 0.91 4.91
N ALA A 186 10.66 -0.35 4.77
CA ALA A 186 10.93 -1.26 5.85
C ALA A 186 12.25 -2.01 5.65
N VAL A 187 12.90 -2.40 6.74
CA VAL A 187 13.98 -3.40 6.72
C VAL A 187 13.50 -4.66 7.42
N ILE A 188 13.46 -5.78 6.69
CA ILE A 188 13.00 -7.07 7.20
C ILE A 188 14.21 -7.92 7.58
N ASN A 189 14.21 -8.42 8.81
CA ASN A 189 15.25 -9.26 9.41
C ASN A 189 16.68 -8.70 9.26
N GLY A 190 16.82 -7.37 9.13
CA GLY A 190 18.12 -6.72 8.86
C GLY A 190 18.75 -7.09 7.51
N LYS A 191 17.99 -7.72 6.59
CA LYS A 191 18.51 -8.26 5.32
C LYS A 191 17.82 -7.71 4.08
N PHE A 192 16.54 -7.38 4.14
CA PHE A 192 15.79 -6.94 2.96
C PHE A 192 15.35 -5.50 3.14
N LEU A 193 15.68 -4.63 2.19
CA LEU A 193 15.03 -3.31 2.09
C LEU A 193 13.73 -3.51 1.31
N ALA A 194 12.60 -3.12 1.88
CA ALA A 194 11.30 -3.17 1.25
C ALA A 194 10.77 -1.74 1.07
N LEU A 195 10.32 -1.39 -0.13
CA LEU A 195 9.79 -0.07 -0.51
C LEU A 195 8.88 -0.21 -1.73
N HIS A 196 8.18 0.85 -2.12
CA HIS A 196 7.28 0.77 -3.28
C HIS A 196 8.02 0.76 -4.62
N GLY A 197 8.72 1.87 -4.90
CA GLY A 197 9.41 2.14 -6.16
C GLY A 197 10.79 1.52 -6.19
N GLY A 198 11.83 2.32 -5.91
CA GLY A 198 13.20 1.86 -6.10
C GLY A 198 14.27 2.66 -5.36
N LEU A 199 15.50 2.51 -5.85
CA LEU A 199 16.66 3.24 -5.33
C LEU A 199 16.74 4.64 -5.92
N SER A 200 17.47 5.51 -5.22
CA SER A 200 17.73 6.88 -5.64
C SER A 200 19.25 7.11 -5.77
N PRO A 201 19.71 7.97 -6.70
CA PRO A 201 21.10 8.43 -6.69
C PRO A 201 21.47 9.15 -5.38
N GLU A 202 20.48 9.72 -4.65
CA GLU A 202 20.67 10.35 -3.35
C GLU A 202 20.70 9.33 -2.18
N LEU A 203 20.23 8.09 -2.40
CA LEU A 203 20.17 7.04 -1.38
C LEU A 203 21.47 6.22 -1.34
N LYS A 204 22.35 6.54 -0.41
CA LYS A 204 23.61 5.81 -0.17
C LYS A 204 23.55 4.93 1.07
N VAL A 205 22.86 5.38 2.12
CA VAL A 205 22.70 4.64 3.38
C VAL A 205 21.27 4.70 3.91
N LEU A 206 20.84 3.63 4.59
CA LEU A 206 19.47 3.50 5.12
C LEU A 206 19.02 4.67 6.02
N SER A 207 19.94 5.30 6.76
CA SER A 207 19.60 6.41 7.65
C SER A 207 19.07 7.65 6.91
N GLN A 208 19.35 7.80 5.61
CA GLN A 208 18.83 8.90 4.81
C GLN A 208 17.31 8.83 4.64
N ILE A 209 16.73 7.63 4.60
CA ILE A 209 15.27 7.44 4.56
C ILE A 209 14.63 8.01 5.84
N GLY A 210 15.28 7.84 6.98
CA GLY A 210 14.82 8.37 8.26
C GLY A 210 14.78 9.91 8.34
N GLY A 211 15.53 10.61 7.48
CA GLY A 211 15.59 12.08 7.44
C GLY A 211 14.55 12.74 6.52
N VAL A 212 13.78 11.97 5.76
CA VAL A 212 12.77 12.51 4.84
C VAL A 212 11.59 13.09 5.62
N ASN A 213 11.17 14.33 5.32
CA ASN A 213 9.88 14.82 5.80
C ASN A 213 8.77 14.19 4.94
N ARG A 214 8.13 13.11 5.43
CA ARG A 214 7.11 12.38 4.68
C ARG A 214 5.70 12.99 4.75
N PHE A 215 5.44 13.86 5.72
CA PHE A 215 4.13 14.46 6.01
C PHE A 215 3.79 15.59 5.03
N GLN A 216 3.80 15.26 3.75
CA GLN A 216 3.50 16.16 2.65
C GLN A 216 3.16 15.35 1.40
N GLU A 217 2.64 16.05 0.40
CA GLU A 217 2.54 15.51 -0.95
C GLU A 217 3.95 15.14 -1.47
N PRO A 218 4.13 13.97 -2.12
CA PRO A 218 5.42 13.61 -2.70
C PRO A 218 5.92 14.70 -3.68
N PRO A 219 7.19 15.14 -3.56
CA PRO A 219 7.75 16.13 -4.47
C PRO A 219 7.93 15.54 -5.87
N ARG A 220 8.14 16.40 -6.88
CA ARG A 220 8.38 15.98 -8.28
C ARG A 220 9.77 15.38 -8.53
N GLY A 221 10.65 15.37 -7.53
CA GLY A 221 12.02 14.84 -7.62
C GLY A 221 12.71 14.80 -6.26
N GLY A 222 13.92 14.23 -6.23
CA GLY A 222 14.69 14.00 -5.02
C GLY A 222 14.30 12.69 -4.31
N LEU A 223 15.01 12.35 -3.24
CA LEU A 223 14.91 11.04 -2.56
C LEU A 223 13.47 10.58 -2.30
N PHE A 224 12.58 11.44 -1.81
CA PHE A 224 11.20 11.04 -1.50
C PHE A 224 10.43 10.63 -2.77
N CYS A 225 10.57 11.36 -3.87
CA CYS A 225 9.99 10.97 -5.15
C CYS A 225 10.53 9.59 -5.58
N ASP A 226 11.85 9.42 -5.51
CA ASP A 226 12.51 8.24 -6.04
C ASP A 226 12.15 6.94 -5.30
N LEU A 227 11.99 7.01 -3.97
CA LEU A 227 11.52 5.86 -3.18
C LEU A 227 10.16 5.32 -3.64
N LEU A 228 9.32 6.16 -4.24
CA LEU A 228 7.99 5.80 -4.72
C LEU A 228 7.94 5.52 -6.22
N TRP A 229 8.83 6.10 -7.03
CA TRP A 229 8.70 6.14 -8.50
C TRP A 229 9.84 5.48 -9.29
N ALA A 230 10.97 5.16 -8.66
CA ALA A 230 12.09 4.57 -9.39
C ALA A 230 11.79 3.13 -9.82
N ASP A 231 12.29 2.75 -11.00
CA ASP A 231 12.15 1.42 -11.59
C ASP A 231 13.52 0.79 -11.87
N PRO A 232 13.67 -0.54 -11.85
CA PRO A 232 14.87 -1.18 -12.33
C PRO A 232 15.04 -0.99 -13.85
N VAL A 233 16.28 -0.93 -14.33
CA VAL A 233 16.57 -1.01 -15.78
C VAL A 233 16.16 -2.40 -16.29
N ASP A 234 15.61 -2.47 -17.50
CA ASP A 234 15.38 -3.75 -18.19
C ASP A 234 16.72 -4.50 -18.33
N GLU A 235 16.78 -5.75 -17.87
CA GLU A 235 18.02 -6.54 -17.85
C GLU A 235 18.69 -6.66 -19.22
N SER A 236 17.91 -6.59 -20.31
CA SER A 236 18.45 -6.60 -21.68
C SER A 236 19.24 -5.34 -22.06
N LYS A 237 19.03 -4.25 -21.30
CA LYS A 237 19.64 -2.93 -21.49
C LYS A 237 20.61 -2.57 -20.36
N ASP A 238 20.72 -3.40 -19.34
CA ASP A 238 21.57 -3.15 -18.19
C ASP A 238 23.05 -3.41 -18.55
N ASP A 239 23.88 -2.40 -18.34
CA ASP A 239 25.32 -2.51 -18.53
C ASP A 239 26.00 -2.67 -17.16
N SER A 240 26.24 -3.93 -16.80
CA SER A 240 26.91 -4.30 -15.55
C SER A 240 28.33 -3.75 -15.39
N THR A 241 28.92 -3.15 -16.43
CA THR A 241 30.24 -2.49 -16.37
C THR A 241 30.18 -1.03 -15.90
N GLN A 242 28.98 -0.43 -15.85
CA GLN A 242 28.78 0.94 -15.38
C GLN A 242 29.16 1.12 -13.90
N THR A 243 29.66 2.30 -13.57
CA THR A 243 29.79 2.70 -12.17
C THR A 243 28.41 2.81 -11.51
N PRO A 244 28.30 2.67 -10.17
CA PRO A 244 27.03 2.81 -9.48
C PRO A 244 26.30 4.14 -9.76
N GLU A 245 27.05 5.22 -9.99
CA GLU A 245 26.50 6.54 -10.34
C GLU A 245 25.97 6.60 -11.77
N GLU A 246 26.68 6.00 -12.73
CA GLU A 246 26.24 5.92 -14.14
C GLU A 246 25.07 4.97 -14.33
N SER A 247 24.87 4.05 -13.38
CA SER A 247 23.78 3.07 -13.35
C SER A 247 22.41 3.67 -13.00
N PHE A 248 22.33 4.99 -12.77
CA PHE A 248 21.07 5.73 -12.69
C PHE A 248 20.83 6.54 -13.96
N THR A 249 19.70 6.33 -14.62
CA THR A 249 19.30 7.11 -15.82
C THR A 249 17.89 7.67 -15.67
N PRO A 250 17.52 8.79 -16.33
CA PRO A 250 16.17 9.34 -16.23
C PRO A 250 15.09 8.32 -16.59
N ASN A 251 14.01 8.25 -15.81
CA ASN A 251 12.89 7.35 -16.09
C ASN A 251 11.86 8.01 -17.01
N ASP A 252 12.05 7.83 -18.31
CA ASP A 252 11.15 8.38 -19.35
C ASP A 252 9.77 7.71 -19.36
N VAL A 253 9.61 6.52 -18.78
CA VAL A 253 8.32 5.82 -18.69
C VAL A 253 7.41 6.49 -17.67
N ARG A 254 7.97 6.86 -16.51
CA ARG A 254 7.25 7.57 -15.45
C ARG A 254 7.24 9.09 -15.65
N GLY A 255 8.20 9.64 -16.38
CA GLY A 255 8.37 11.09 -16.60
C GLY A 255 8.91 11.83 -15.37
N CYS A 256 9.34 11.11 -14.34
CA CYS A 256 10.04 11.59 -13.15
C CYS A 256 10.92 10.47 -12.60
N SER A 257 11.79 10.78 -11.63
CA SER A 257 12.70 9.80 -11.01
C SER A 257 13.66 9.13 -12.02
N PHE A 258 14.17 7.95 -11.66
CA PHE A 258 15.26 7.26 -12.32
C PHE A 258 14.96 5.78 -12.56
N PHE A 259 15.56 5.24 -13.62
CA PHE A 259 15.89 3.84 -13.69
C PHE A 259 17.16 3.56 -12.88
N PHE A 260 17.24 2.45 -12.17
CA PHE A 260 18.45 1.98 -11.48
C PHE A 260 18.87 0.59 -11.98
N GLY A 261 20.15 0.42 -12.32
CA GLY A 261 20.68 -0.86 -12.81
C GLY A 261 21.28 -1.75 -11.72
N TYR A 262 21.77 -2.92 -12.12
CA TYR A 262 22.37 -3.92 -11.24
C TYR A 262 23.57 -3.38 -10.44
N SER A 263 24.40 -2.52 -11.05
CA SER A 263 25.58 -1.93 -10.38
C SER A 263 25.17 -1.02 -9.21
N ALA A 264 24.15 -0.17 -9.43
CA ALA A 264 23.57 0.66 -8.37
C ALA A 264 22.99 -0.18 -7.22
N ALA A 265 22.19 -1.20 -7.55
CA ALA A 265 21.56 -2.08 -6.56
C ALA A 265 22.61 -2.86 -5.75
N SER A 266 23.54 -3.53 -6.43
CA SER A 266 24.61 -4.31 -5.80
C SER A 266 25.48 -3.46 -4.87
N HIS A 267 25.87 -2.26 -5.30
CA HIS A 267 26.67 -1.36 -4.48
C HIS A 267 25.90 -0.90 -3.23
N PHE A 268 24.63 -0.54 -3.38
CA PHE A 268 23.79 -0.14 -2.24
C PHE A 268 23.62 -1.27 -1.23
N LEU A 269 23.35 -2.49 -1.69
CA LEU A 269 23.17 -3.68 -0.85
C LEU A 269 24.45 -4.00 -0.08
N ASP A 270 25.59 -4.07 -0.77
CA ASP A 270 26.91 -4.32 -0.17
C ASP A 270 27.24 -3.27 0.91
N ARG A 271 27.00 -1.99 0.62
CA ARG A 271 27.27 -0.87 1.52
C ARG A 271 26.42 -0.92 2.80
N ASN A 272 25.19 -1.40 2.70
CA ASN A 272 24.24 -1.42 3.81
C ASN A 272 24.14 -2.79 4.50
N GLY A 273 24.92 -3.78 4.05
CA GLY A 273 24.90 -5.14 4.61
C GLY A 273 23.58 -5.87 4.36
N LEU A 274 22.89 -5.53 3.28
CA LEU A 274 21.61 -6.09 2.87
C LEU A 274 21.82 -7.21 1.84
N LEU A 275 20.79 -8.04 1.66
CA LEU A 275 20.75 -9.16 0.74
C LEU A 275 20.03 -8.82 -0.57
N SER A 276 18.90 -8.10 -0.49
CA SER A 276 18.05 -7.79 -1.63
C SER A 276 17.11 -6.60 -1.37
N VAL A 277 16.61 -6.00 -2.44
CA VAL A 277 15.51 -5.03 -2.45
C VAL A 277 14.21 -5.72 -2.84
N LEU A 278 13.18 -5.62 -1.99
CA LEU A 278 11.82 -6.05 -2.29
C LEU A 278 10.99 -4.82 -2.68
N ARG A 279 10.35 -4.86 -3.85
CA ARG A 279 9.60 -3.72 -4.38
C ARG A 279 8.37 -4.13 -5.17
N ALA A 280 7.51 -3.17 -5.49
CA ALA A 280 6.22 -3.37 -6.18
C ALA A 280 6.13 -2.55 -7.48
N HIS A 281 5.09 -1.75 -7.72
CA HIS A 281 5.02 -0.67 -8.74
C HIS A 281 5.04 -1.05 -10.24
N GLU A 282 5.52 -2.24 -10.62
CA GLU A 282 5.48 -2.75 -12.00
C GLU A 282 4.74 -4.07 -12.07
N ALA A 283 3.64 -4.09 -12.85
CA ALA A 283 2.85 -5.29 -13.08
C ALA A 283 3.69 -6.41 -13.72
N GLN A 284 3.64 -7.60 -13.12
CA GLN A 284 4.31 -8.81 -13.61
C GLN A 284 3.28 -9.87 -13.98
N LEU A 285 3.52 -10.57 -15.10
CA LEU A 285 2.60 -11.61 -15.58
C LEU A 285 2.40 -12.73 -14.54
N GLU A 286 3.48 -13.15 -13.89
CA GLU A 286 3.46 -14.21 -12.87
C GLU A 286 3.20 -13.67 -11.45
N GLY A 287 2.89 -12.37 -11.31
CA GLY A 287 2.71 -11.70 -10.02
C GLY A 287 3.99 -11.39 -9.24
N TYR A 288 5.17 -11.83 -9.73
CA TYR A 288 6.48 -11.44 -9.20
C TYR A 288 7.55 -11.52 -10.29
N LYS A 289 8.71 -10.90 -10.04
CA LYS A 289 9.91 -11.01 -10.87
C LYS A 289 11.15 -11.06 -9.98
N MET A 290 12.01 -12.04 -10.22
CA MET A 290 13.35 -12.08 -9.62
C MET A 290 14.33 -11.48 -10.61
N HIS A 291 15.07 -10.47 -10.17
CA HIS A 291 16.11 -9.84 -10.98
C HIS A 291 17.43 -10.61 -10.92
N GLN A 292 18.42 -10.12 -11.64
CA GLN A 292 19.79 -10.64 -11.64
C GLN A 292 20.29 -10.98 -10.23
N THR A 293 21.01 -12.11 -10.15
CA THR A 293 21.54 -12.61 -8.89
C THR A 293 22.86 -11.94 -8.54
N ASN A 294 22.99 -11.45 -7.31
CA ASN A 294 24.26 -10.98 -6.79
C ASN A 294 25.25 -12.15 -6.72
N GLN A 295 26.36 -12.05 -7.45
CA GLN A 295 27.34 -13.14 -7.54
C GLN A 295 28.01 -13.49 -6.21
N LYS A 296 28.08 -12.56 -5.26
CA LYS A 296 28.69 -12.79 -3.93
C LYS A 296 27.78 -13.55 -2.99
N THR A 297 26.48 -13.23 -3.01
CA THR A 297 25.50 -13.81 -2.07
C THR A 297 24.72 -14.98 -2.67
N GLY A 298 24.68 -15.10 -4.00
CA GLY A 298 23.85 -16.07 -4.70
C GLY A 298 22.34 -15.77 -4.59
N PHE A 299 21.96 -14.54 -4.23
CA PHE A 299 20.58 -14.11 -4.05
C PHE A 299 20.20 -12.99 -5.04
N PRO A 300 18.96 -12.92 -5.55
CA PRO A 300 18.49 -11.80 -6.38
C PRO A 300 18.75 -10.44 -5.73
N THR A 301 19.31 -9.49 -6.47
CA THR A 301 19.54 -8.12 -5.97
C THR A 301 18.24 -7.36 -5.79
#